data_AF-A0A0F9QY12-F1
#
_entry.id   AF-A0A0F9QY12-F1
#
_cell.length_a   1.000
_cell.length_b   1.000
_cell.length_c   1.000
_cell.angle_alpha   90.00
_cell.angle_beta   90.00
_cell.angle_gamma   90.00
#
_symmetry.space_group_name_H-M   'P 1'
#
loop_
_entity.id
_entity.type
_entity.pdbx_description
1 polymer ?
#
loop_
_entity_poly.entity_id
_entity_poly.type
_entity_poly.pdbx_seq_one_letter_code
_entity_poly.pdbx_strand_id
1 'polypeptide(L)'
;MTPEQYERWKDFSLRAAKTWYATSRRPSAAWVLETVEEFFDRLDESDVPLIRHWDHNDNYPDRLDRHGREDRPLCIGDQLTEFLWEWEPYHAVVDDDDYEIRDERERRAHEQWEEQWGGPVHCCIRAGLDMACAPSGGVVGFTAGDIRAMYPEGVPEWLFPSDEKLVYALSGGASSGTFSELPDDAPLWL
;
A
#
# COMPACT_ATOMS: atom_id res chain seq x y z
N MET A 1 -9.53 -2.00 -11.61
CA MET A 1 -10.28 -2.04 -10.33
C MET A 1 -11.73 -1.55 -10.52
N THR A 2 -12.69 -1.91 -9.65
CA THR A 2 -14.06 -1.31 -9.65
C THR A 2 -14.11 -0.02 -8.80
N PRO A 3 -15.11 0.86 -8.97
CA PRO A 3 -15.24 2.06 -8.11
C PRO A 3 -15.34 1.73 -6.62
N GLU A 4 -16.05 0.65 -6.27
CA GLU A 4 -16.15 0.22 -4.87
C GLU A 4 -14.80 -0.26 -4.31
N GLN A 5 -14.03 -1.01 -5.09
CA GLN A 5 -12.68 -1.40 -4.68
C GLN A 5 -11.76 -0.18 -4.54
N TYR A 6 -11.93 0.85 -5.37
CA TYR A 6 -11.16 2.09 -5.26
C TYR A 6 -11.45 2.83 -3.95
N GLU A 7 -12.72 2.99 -3.58
CA GLU A 7 -13.11 3.60 -2.31
C GLU A 7 -12.57 2.82 -1.11
N ARG A 8 -12.63 1.48 -1.17
CA ARG A 8 -12.07 0.61 -0.11
C ARG A 8 -10.55 0.73 -0.01
N TRP A 9 -9.87 0.84 -1.15
CA TRP A 9 -8.42 1.06 -1.19
C TRP A 9 -8.06 2.39 -0.54
N LYS A 10 -8.71 3.48 -0.97
CA LYS A 10 -8.51 4.81 -0.42
C LYS A 10 -8.78 4.85 1.08
N ASP A 11 -9.92 4.32 1.54
CA ASP A 11 -10.30 4.28 2.95
C ASP A 11 -9.26 3.54 3.80
N PHE A 12 -8.83 2.34 3.38
CA PHE A 12 -7.85 1.57 4.12
C PHE A 12 -6.49 2.27 4.18
N SER A 13 -5.98 2.73 3.04
CA SER A 13 -4.67 3.38 2.97
C SER A 13 -4.60 4.64 3.84
N LEU A 14 -5.67 5.45 3.85
CA LEU A 14 -5.76 6.65 4.68
C LEU A 14 -5.83 6.33 6.17
N ARG A 15 -6.57 5.28 6.55
CA ARG A 15 -6.63 4.82 7.94
C ARG A 15 -5.32 4.21 8.40
N ALA A 16 -4.65 3.45 7.53
CA ALA A 16 -3.31 2.92 7.79
C ALA A 16 -2.32 4.07 8.05
N ALA A 17 -2.32 5.11 7.22
CA ALA A 17 -1.45 6.28 7.38
C ALA A 17 -1.71 7.01 8.72
N LYS A 18 -2.99 7.16 9.10
CA LYS A 18 -3.39 7.77 10.38
C LYS A 18 -2.96 6.96 11.61
N THR A 19 -2.91 5.63 11.49
CA THR A 19 -2.76 4.74 12.65
C THR A 19 -1.35 4.18 12.78
N TRP A 20 -0.81 3.53 11.75
CA TRP A 20 0.45 2.77 11.84
C TRP A 20 1.66 3.66 12.10
N TYR A 21 1.64 4.88 11.56
CA TYR A 21 2.72 5.85 11.69
C TYR A 21 2.39 6.98 12.64
N ALA A 22 1.34 6.85 13.48
CA ALA A 22 0.89 7.89 14.42
C ALA A 22 1.99 8.38 15.38
N THR A 23 2.99 7.53 15.66
CA THR A 23 4.13 7.87 16.53
C THR A 23 5.42 8.13 15.76
N SER A 24 5.40 8.02 14.43
CA SER A 24 6.57 8.25 13.60
C SER A 24 7.02 9.72 13.67
N ARG A 25 8.33 9.91 13.80
CA ARG A 25 8.97 11.23 13.84
C ARG A 25 9.62 11.62 12.53
N ARG A 26 9.97 10.64 11.69
CA ARG A 26 10.64 10.87 10.42
C ARG A 26 10.26 9.75 9.43
N PRO A 27 9.38 10.04 8.45
CA PRO A 27 8.58 11.24 8.31
C PRO A 27 7.60 11.41 9.48
N SER A 28 7.09 12.62 9.68
CA SER A 28 6.02 12.84 10.65
C SER A 28 4.76 12.08 10.22
N ALA A 29 3.92 11.67 11.17
CA ALA A 29 2.61 11.08 10.88
C ALA A 29 1.77 11.96 9.93
N ALA A 30 1.83 13.28 10.11
CA ALA A 30 1.14 14.24 9.25
C ALA A 30 1.66 14.17 7.80
N TRP A 31 2.98 14.10 7.61
CA TRP A 31 3.57 13.99 6.27
C TRP A 31 3.14 12.69 5.58
N VAL A 32 3.15 11.55 6.30
CA VAL A 32 2.70 10.28 5.71
C VAL A 32 1.25 10.38 5.26
N LEU A 33 0.38 10.92 6.10
CA LEU A 33 -1.03 11.11 5.77
C LEU A 33 -1.22 12.04 4.58
N GLU A 34 -0.63 13.23 4.59
CA GLU A 34 -0.73 14.21 3.51
C GLU A 34 -0.23 13.62 2.18
N THR A 35 0.87 12.87 2.21
CA THR A 35 1.44 12.24 1.01
C THR A 35 0.53 11.14 0.45
N VAL A 36 -0.08 10.33 1.32
CA VAL A 36 -1.08 9.32 0.92
C VAL A 36 -2.34 9.98 0.38
N GLU A 37 -2.83 11.05 1.00
CA GLU A 37 -3.98 11.83 0.52
C GLU A 37 -3.70 12.41 -0.87
N GLU A 38 -2.55 13.06 -1.05
CA GLU A 38 -2.18 13.67 -2.33
C GLU A 38 -2.00 12.64 -3.45
N PHE A 39 -1.45 11.46 -3.15
CA PHE A 39 -1.37 10.37 -4.12
C PHE A 39 -2.76 10.02 -4.71
N PHE A 40 -3.78 9.84 -3.85
CA PHE A 40 -5.13 9.54 -4.32
C PHE A 40 -5.82 10.73 -5.00
N ASP A 41 -5.47 11.97 -4.65
CA ASP A 41 -6.04 13.15 -5.28
C ASP A 41 -5.43 13.43 -6.66
N ARG A 42 -4.21 12.94 -6.91
CA ARG A 42 -3.53 13.03 -8.20
C ARG A 42 -3.79 11.86 -9.14
N LEU A 43 -4.26 10.73 -8.62
CA LEU A 43 -4.61 9.57 -9.43
C LEU A 43 -5.81 9.89 -10.33
N ASP A 44 -5.66 9.73 -11.64
CA ASP A 44 -6.76 9.95 -12.58
C ASP A 44 -7.82 8.84 -12.40
N GLU A 45 -9.06 9.24 -12.12
CA GLU A 45 -10.18 8.29 -11.97
C GLU A 45 -10.39 7.42 -13.23
N SER A 46 -10.00 7.91 -14.42
CA SER A 46 -10.07 7.16 -15.66
C SER A 46 -9.04 6.03 -15.77
N ASP A 47 -7.97 6.08 -14.96
CA ASP A 47 -6.93 5.06 -14.85
C ASP A 47 -7.30 3.94 -13.86
N VAL A 48 -8.20 4.22 -12.91
CA VAL A 48 -8.63 3.24 -11.89
C VAL A 48 -9.07 1.87 -12.47
N PRO A 49 -9.84 1.81 -13.57
CA PRO A 49 -10.19 0.53 -14.21
C PRO A 49 -8.98 -0.28 -14.72
N LEU A 50 -7.88 0.39 -15.05
CA LEU A 50 -6.64 -0.18 -15.61
C LEU A 50 -5.70 -0.72 -14.54
N ILE A 51 -5.87 -0.30 -13.28
CA ILE A 51 -5.09 -0.80 -12.15
C ILE A 51 -5.42 -2.28 -11.91
N ARG A 52 -4.38 -3.12 -11.95
CA ARG A 52 -4.47 -4.57 -11.72
C ARG A 52 -3.65 -5.06 -10.54
N HIS A 53 -2.38 -4.62 -10.46
CA HIS A 53 -1.41 -5.11 -9.49
C HIS A 53 -0.49 -4.00 -9.01
N TRP A 54 0.25 -4.30 -7.94
CA TRP A 54 1.32 -3.43 -7.46
C TRP A 54 2.50 -3.39 -8.42
N ASP A 55 2.92 -4.55 -8.91
CA ASP A 55 4.09 -4.71 -9.78
C ASP A 55 3.75 -5.45 -11.08
N HIS A 56 4.75 -5.54 -11.96
CA HIS A 56 4.67 -6.19 -13.28
C HIS A 56 4.66 -7.73 -13.22
N ASN A 57 4.25 -8.36 -12.12
CA ASN A 57 4.38 -9.81 -11.94
C ASN A 57 3.46 -10.66 -12.84
N ASP A 58 2.52 -10.04 -13.52
CA ASP A 58 1.67 -10.71 -14.49
C ASP A 58 2.36 -10.78 -15.86
N ASN A 59 2.52 -12.00 -16.39
CA ASN A 59 2.85 -12.23 -17.79
C ASN A 59 1.66 -11.76 -18.65
N TYR A 60 1.59 -10.48 -18.97
CA TYR A 60 0.51 -9.95 -19.79
C TYR A 60 0.72 -10.39 -21.25
N PRO A 61 -0.26 -11.08 -21.87
CA PRO A 61 -0.23 -11.23 -23.32
C PRO A 61 -0.39 -9.84 -23.93
N ASP A 62 0.48 -9.46 -24.86
CA ASP A 62 0.44 -8.21 -25.62
C ASP A 62 -1.00 -7.89 -26.05
N ARG A 63 -1.70 -7.05 -25.29
CA ARG A 63 -3.02 -6.53 -25.67
C ARG A 63 -2.80 -5.08 -26.05
N LEU A 64 -3.35 -4.72 -27.20
CA LEU A 64 -3.45 -3.33 -27.61
C LEU A 64 -4.82 -2.81 -27.16
N ASP A 65 -4.87 -1.58 -26.68
CA ASP A 65 -6.10 -0.86 -26.38
C ASP A 65 -6.93 -0.70 -27.67
N ARG A 66 -8.17 -0.18 -27.54
CA ARG A 66 -9.05 0.09 -28.70
C ARG A 66 -8.46 1.08 -29.73
N HIS A 67 -7.30 1.68 -29.44
CA HIS A 67 -6.57 2.62 -30.28
C HIS A 67 -5.27 2.02 -30.85
N GLY A 68 -5.00 0.72 -30.63
CA GLY A 68 -3.79 0.07 -31.14
C GLY A 68 -2.52 0.45 -30.36
N ARG A 69 -2.64 1.07 -29.19
CA ARG A 69 -1.53 1.32 -28.26
C ARG A 69 -1.42 0.13 -27.33
N GLU A 70 -0.24 -0.24 -26.85
CA GLU A 70 -0.15 -1.27 -25.81
C GLU A 70 -1.08 -0.90 -24.65
N ASP A 71 -2.05 -1.77 -24.37
CA ASP A 71 -2.92 -1.76 -23.19
C ASP A 71 -2.02 -2.16 -22.03
N ARG A 72 -1.07 -1.30 -21.69
CA ARG A 72 -0.16 -1.55 -20.58
C ARG A 72 -0.98 -1.38 -19.32
N PRO A 73 -1.17 -2.46 -18.54
CA PRO A 73 -1.79 -2.32 -17.23
C PRO A 73 -0.97 -1.33 -16.41
N LEU A 74 -1.67 -0.45 -15.69
CA LEU A 74 -1.02 0.47 -14.77
C LEU A 74 -0.66 -0.30 -13.50
N CYS A 75 0.63 -0.36 -13.21
CA CYS A 75 1.17 -0.85 -11.95
C CYS A 75 1.26 0.31 -10.96
N ILE A 76 0.76 0.08 -9.75
CA ILE A 76 0.74 1.13 -8.72
C ILE A 76 2.12 1.45 -8.18
N GLY A 77 3.03 0.48 -8.15
CA GLY A 77 4.40 0.70 -7.75
C GLY A 77 5.07 1.78 -8.59
N ASP A 78 4.92 1.73 -9.92
CA ASP A 78 5.56 2.72 -10.80
C ASP A 78 4.89 4.09 -10.66
N GLN A 79 3.55 4.15 -10.60
CA GLN A 79 2.82 5.41 -10.40
C GLN A 79 3.17 6.08 -9.07
N LEU A 80 3.28 5.29 -8.00
CA LEU A 80 3.68 5.80 -6.70
C LEU A 80 5.15 6.24 -6.70
N THR A 81 6.02 5.50 -7.37
CA THR A 81 7.43 5.87 -7.54
C THR A 81 7.55 7.21 -8.29
N GLU A 82 6.87 7.36 -9.43
CA GLU A 82 6.82 8.61 -10.19
C GLU A 82 6.26 9.78 -9.35
N PHE A 83 5.17 9.55 -8.61
CA PHE A 83 4.62 10.55 -7.71
C PHE A 83 5.62 10.98 -6.65
N LEU A 84 6.28 10.03 -5.98
CA LEU A 84 7.26 10.29 -4.93
C LEU A 84 8.55 10.93 -5.47
N TRP A 85 8.88 10.71 -6.74
CA TRP A 85 10.04 11.35 -7.38
C TRP A 85 9.92 12.85 -7.42
N GLU A 86 8.72 13.40 -7.56
CA GLU A 86 8.47 14.84 -7.59
C GLU A 86 8.64 15.53 -6.21
N TRP A 87 8.86 14.76 -5.14
CA TRP A 87 8.98 15.29 -3.79
C TRP A 87 10.43 15.50 -3.34
N GLU A 88 10.71 16.69 -2.81
CA GLU A 88 11.89 16.93 -1.98
C GLU A 88 11.72 16.19 -0.63
N PRO A 89 12.57 15.22 -0.25
CA PRO A 89 14.01 15.15 -0.52
C PRO A 89 14.51 14.10 -1.53
N TYR A 90 13.65 13.52 -2.38
CA TYR A 90 14.08 12.58 -3.43
C TYR A 90 15.02 13.27 -4.44
N HIS A 91 14.64 14.45 -4.93
CA HIS A 91 15.49 15.30 -5.79
C HIS A 91 16.81 15.74 -5.13
N ALA A 92 16.85 15.90 -3.80
CA ALA A 92 18.10 16.23 -3.11
C ALA A 92 19.13 15.07 -3.08
N VAL A 93 18.71 13.86 -3.46
CA VAL A 93 19.51 12.63 -3.41
C VAL A 93 19.97 12.16 -4.79
N VAL A 94 19.24 12.50 -5.86
CA VAL A 94 19.51 12.07 -7.24
C VAL A 94 19.75 13.31 -8.10
N ASP A 95 20.94 13.46 -8.66
CA ASP A 95 21.28 14.59 -9.56
C ASP A 95 20.42 14.48 -10.83
N ASP A 96 19.67 15.54 -11.17
CA ASP A 96 18.55 15.58 -12.16
C ASP A 96 18.95 15.14 -13.59
N ASP A 97 20.24 14.98 -13.90
CA ASP A 97 20.75 14.82 -15.26
C ASP A 97 21.22 13.40 -15.64
N ASP A 98 21.23 12.41 -14.74
CA ASP A 98 21.62 11.03 -15.09
C ASP A 98 20.73 9.99 -14.38
N TYR A 99 19.91 9.28 -15.16
CA TYR A 99 19.02 8.19 -14.70
C TYR A 99 19.76 6.98 -14.07
N GLU A 100 21.09 7.06 -13.98
CA GLU A 100 21.93 6.06 -13.36
C GLU A 100 22.41 6.60 -12.03
N ILE A 101 22.07 5.92 -10.93
CA ILE A 101 22.75 6.11 -9.64
C ILE A 101 24.25 5.90 -9.90
N ARG A 102 25.02 6.99 -9.95
CA ARG A 102 26.36 7.00 -10.56
C ARG A 102 27.39 6.44 -9.61
N ASP A 103 27.13 6.55 -8.30
CA ASP A 103 28.01 6.04 -7.28
C ASP A 103 27.31 5.39 -6.07
N GLU A 104 28.12 4.67 -5.28
CA GLU A 104 27.70 3.97 -4.06
C GLU A 104 27.07 4.89 -3.00
N ARG A 105 27.44 6.17 -2.99
CA ARG A 105 26.95 7.14 -2.00
C ARG A 105 25.54 7.58 -2.35
N GLU A 106 25.27 7.89 -3.61
CA GLU A 106 23.93 8.19 -4.12
C GLU A 106 22.99 7.00 -3.88
N ARG A 107 23.47 5.77 -4.14
CA ARG A 107 22.68 4.55 -3.88
C ARG A 107 22.28 4.42 -2.42
N ARG A 108 23.22 4.63 -1.50
CA ARG A 108 22.93 4.56 -0.05
C ARG A 108 22.01 5.67 0.42
N ALA A 109 22.14 6.86 -0.15
CA ALA A 109 21.26 7.97 0.18
C ALA A 109 19.82 7.67 -0.31
N HIS A 110 19.67 7.07 -1.50
CA HIS A 110 18.40 6.59 -2.01
C HIS A 110 17.81 5.48 -1.14
N GLU A 111 18.58 4.44 -0.82
CA GLU A 111 18.15 3.35 0.07
C GLU A 111 17.68 3.87 1.45
N GLN A 112 18.40 4.84 2.03
CA GLN A 112 18.02 5.47 3.29
C GLN A 112 16.77 6.32 3.17
N TRP A 113 16.61 7.03 2.05
CA TRP A 113 15.41 7.80 1.76
C TRP A 113 14.21 6.88 1.63
N GLU A 114 14.34 5.79 0.86
CA GLU A 114 13.28 4.81 0.64
C GLU A 114 12.89 4.15 1.96
N GLU A 115 13.86 3.71 2.78
CA GLU A 115 13.57 3.10 4.08
C GLU A 115 12.86 4.08 5.04
N GLN A 116 13.25 5.35 5.04
CA GLN A 116 12.72 6.33 5.99
C GLN A 116 11.41 6.94 5.51
N TRP A 117 11.33 7.39 4.26
CA TRP A 117 10.27 8.27 3.73
C TRP A 117 9.34 7.54 2.77
N GLY A 118 9.88 6.87 1.74
CA GLY A 118 9.09 6.16 0.75
C GLY A 118 8.33 4.98 1.36
N GLY A 119 9.02 4.16 2.15
CA GLY A 119 8.53 2.92 2.75
C GLY A 119 7.21 3.08 3.48
N PRO A 120 7.04 4.04 4.40
CA PRO A 120 5.74 4.30 5.04
C PRO A 120 4.58 4.51 4.08
N VAL A 121 4.79 5.30 3.02
CA VAL A 121 3.77 5.60 2.01
C VAL A 121 3.50 4.34 1.17
N HIS A 122 4.56 3.67 0.69
CA HIS A 122 4.45 2.41 -0.03
C HIS A 122 3.64 1.37 0.77
N CYS A 123 3.92 1.23 2.07
CA CYS A 123 3.20 0.32 2.96
C CYS A 123 1.71 0.63 3.03
N CYS A 124 1.32 1.90 3.25
CA CYS A 124 -0.09 2.29 3.34
C CYS A 124 -0.84 2.05 2.02
N ILE A 125 -0.24 2.45 0.90
CA ILE A 125 -0.86 2.30 -0.43
C ILE A 125 -0.96 0.83 -0.82
N ARG A 126 0.13 0.06 -0.68
CA ARG A 126 0.16 -1.37 -1.00
C ARG A 126 -0.84 -2.15 -0.18
N ALA A 127 -0.85 -1.93 1.14
CA ALA A 127 -1.74 -2.65 2.04
C ALA A 127 -3.21 -2.41 1.69
N GLY A 128 -3.59 -1.17 1.42
CA GLY A 128 -4.97 -0.88 1.00
C GLY A 128 -5.33 -1.51 -0.33
N LEU A 129 -4.39 -1.56 -1.29
CA LEU A 129 -4.60 -2.17 -2.60
C LEU A 129 -4.87 -3.67 -2.46
N ASP A 130 -4.03 -4.34 -1.66
CA ASP A 130 -4.17 -5.76 -1.34
C ASP A 130 -5.50 -6.04 -0.63
N MET A 131 -5.86 -5.25 0.38
CA MET A 131 -7.14 -5.46 1.08
C MET A 131 -8.36 -5.22 0.19
N ALA A 132 -8.29 -4.30 -0.76
CA ALA A 132 -9.44 -3.94 -1.59
C ALA A 132 -9.65 -4.84 -2.82
N CYS A 133 -8.57 -5.29 -3.47
CA CYS A 133 -8.68 -5.99 -4.77
C CYS A 133 -8.78 -7.51 -4.65
N ALA A 134 -8.00 -8.10 -3.77
CA ALA A 134 -8.04 -9.50 -3.42
C ALA A 134 -7.20 -9.61 -2.15
N PRO A 135 -7.75 -10.03 -0.99
CA PRO A 135 -6.95 -10.22 0.22
C PRO A 135 -5.78 -11.11 -0.16
N SER A 136 -4.62 -10.49 -0.33
CA SER A 136 -3.45 -11.15 -0.82
C SER A 136 -2.70 -11.65 0.40
N GLY A 137 -2.14 -12.85 0.25
CA GLY A 137 -1.53 -13.71 1.25
C GLY A 137 -0.46 -13.10 2.19
N GLY A 138 -0.22 -11.80 2.12
CA GLY A 138 1.14 -11.28 2.17
C GLY A 138 1.31 -9.81 2.52
N VAL A 139 0.32 -9.12 3.11
CA VAL A 139 0.66 -7.86 3.78
C VAL A 139 1.15 -8.16 5.18
N VAL A 140 2.44 -8.52 5.23
CA VAL A 140 3.19 -8.75 6.46
C VAL A 140 3.36 -7.42 7.17
N GLY A 141 2.80 -7.28 8.38
CA GLY A 141 3.21 -6.19 9.27
C GLY A 141 2.17 -5.64 10.24
N PHE A 142 0.92 -6.09 10.21
CA PHE A 142 -0.11 -5.60 11.12
C PHE A 142 -0.84 -6.72 11.88
N THR A 143 -1.37 -6.34 13.03
CA THR A 143 -2.07 -7.19 13.98
C THR A 143 -3.58 -6.95 13.93
N ALA A 144 -4.38 -7.83 14.54
CA ALA A 144 -5.81 -7.58 14.71
C ALA A 144 -6.09 -6.28 15.49
N GLY A 145 -5.22 -5.94 16.44
CA GLY A 145 -5.27 -4.68 17.19
C GLY A 145 -5.08 -3.45 16.29
N ASP A 146 -4.14 -3.51 15.33
CA ASP A 146 -3.92 -2.41 14.39
C ASP A 146 -5.15 -2.14 13.52
N ILE A 147 -5.82 -3.21 13.03
CA ILE A 147 -7.05 -3.05 12.25
C ILE A 147 -8.18 -2.51 13.12
N ARG A 148 -8.33 -2.95 14.37
CA ARG A 148 -9.32 -2.36 15.30
C ARG A 148 -9.05 -0.89 15.59
N ALA A 149 -7.78 -0.51 15.71
CA ALA A 149 -7.38 0.88 15.88
C ALA A 149 -7.68 1.74 14.63
N MET A 150 -7.62 1.16 13.43
CA MET A 150 -8.03 1.81 12.18
C MET A 150 -9.55 2.03 12.06
N TYR A 151 -10.36 1.14 12.67
CA TYR A 151 -11.82 1.16 12.59
C TYR A 151 -12.47 1.12 13.99
N PRO A 152 -12.31 2.19 14.81
CA PRO A 152 -12.91 2.25 16.15
C PRO A 152 -14.45 2.17 16.14
N GLU A 153 -15.09 2.47 15.02
CA GLU A 153 -16.53 2.34 14.78
C GLU A 153 -16.99 0.90 14.49
N GLY A 154 -16.04 -0.01 14.26
CA GLY A 154 -16.30 -1.39 13.84
C GLY A 154 -15.64 -1.71 12.51
N VAL A 155 -15.01 -2.88 12.43
CA VAL A 155 -14.31 -3.33 11.22
C VAL A 155 -15.35 -3.67 10.14
N PRO A 156 -15.25 -3.10 8.94
CA PRO A 156 -16.22 -3.34 7.88
C PRO A 156 -16.15 -4.78 7.35
N GLU A 157 -17.31 -5.34 6.99
CA GLU A 157 -17.43 -6.73 6.52
C GLU A 157 -16.60 -7.05 5.27
N TRP A 158 -16.26 -6.05 4.46
CA TRP A 158 -15.45 -6.25 3.27
C TRP A 158 -13.99 -6.59 3.58
N LEU A 159 -13.50 -6.25 4.78
CA LEU A 159 -12.15 -6.63 5.23
C LEU A 159 -12.11 -8.07 5.72
N PHE A 160 -13.10 -8.45 6.53
CA PHE A 160 -13.25 -9.80 7.07
C PHE A 160 -14.74 -10.15 7.10
N PRO A 161 -15.22 -10.93 6.12
CA PRO A 161 -16.59 -11.43 6.14
C PRO A 161 -16.86 -12.20 7.44
N SER A 162 -18.04 -11.98 8.06
CA SER A 162 -18.38 -12.53 9.38
C SER A 162 -18.29 -14.06 9.48
N ASP A 163 -18.44 -14.73 8.35
CA ASP A 163 -18.51 -16.19 8.25
C ASP A 163 -17.14 -16.82 7.90
N GLU A 164 -16.13 -15.99 7.63
CA GLU A 164 -14.80 -16.44 7.26
C GLU A 164 -13.96 -16.73 8.50
N LYS A 165 -13.48 -17.97 8.60
CA LYS A 165 -12.55 -18.37 9.65
C LYS A 165 -11.13 -17.98 9.26
N LEU A 166 -10.56 -17.06 10.01
CA LEU A 166 -9.16 -16.68 9.89
C LEU A 166 -8.31 -17.67 10.67
N VAL A 167 -7.21 -18.09 10.05
CA VAL A 167 -6.19 -18.92 10.70
C VAL A 167 -5.08 -17.99 11.21
N TYR A 168 -4.70 -18.14 12.47
CA TYR A 168 -3.68 -17.30 13.09
C TYR A 168 -2.76 -18.13 13.97
N ALA A 169 -1.50 -17.70 14.04
CA ALA A 169 -0.48 -18.36 14.85
C ALA A 169 -0.39 -17.68 16.22
N LEU A 170 -0.52 -18.47 17.29
CA LEU A 170 -0.15 -18.07 18.65
C LEU A 170 1.14 -18.79 19.06
N SER A 171 1.82 -18.28 20.09
CA SER A 171 3.06 -18.84 20.66
C SER A 171 2.95 -20.27 21.21
N GLY A 172 1.80 -20.94 21.03
CA GLY A 172 1.55 -22.35 21.36
C GLY A 172 0.86 -23.19 20.27
N GLY A 173 0.69 -22.67 19.04
CA GLY A 173 0.08 -23.41 17.92
C GLY A 173 -0.82 -22.56 17.02
N ALA A 174 -1.30 -23.15 15.92
CA ALA A 174 -2.27 -22.52 15.03
C ALA A 174 -3.69 -22.63 15.63
N SER A 175 -4.43 -21.52 15.61
CA SER A 175 -5.83 -21.45 16.00
C SER A 175 -6.66 -20.92 14.83
N SER A 176 -7.98 -21.15 14.86
CA SER A 176 -8.91 -20.60 13.88
C SER A 176 -10.07 -19.92 14.60
N GLY A 177 -10.47 -18.74 14.15
CA GLY A 177 -11.59 -18.00 14.71
C GLY A 177 -12.09 -16.93 13.76
N THR A 178 -13.16 -16.25 14.14
CA THR A 178 -13.60 -15.03 13.47
C THR A 178 -12.67 -13.87 13.85
N PHE A 179 -12.63 -12.81 13.04
CA PHE A 179 -11.80 -11.63 13.34
C PHE A 179 -12.09 -11.04 14.73
N SER A 180 -13.35 -11.05 15.18
CA SER A 180 -13.76 -10.57 16.50
C SER A 180 -13.16 -11.36 17.68
N GLU A 181 -12.71 -12.60 17.44
CA GLU A 181 -12.16 -13.48 18.47
C GLU A 181 -10.63 -13.42 18.56
N LEU A 182 -9.98 -12.73 17.61
CA LEU A 182 -8.53 -12.63 17.56
C LEU A 182 -7.98 -11.77 18.71
N PRO A 183 -6.93 -12.20 19.42
CA PRO A 183 -6.16 -11.32 20.30
C PRO A 183 -5.63 -10.10 19.54
N ASP A 184 -5.48 -8.95 20.22
CA ASP A 184 -4.97 -7.74 19.57
C ASP A 184 -3.56 -7.93 18.99
N ASP A 185 -2.73 -8.76 19.60
CA ASP A 185 -1.37 -9.08 19.13
C ASP A 185 -1.32 -10.20 18.08
N ALA A 186 -2.47 -10.76 17.68
CA ALA A 186 -2.52 -11.80 16.68
C ALA A 186 -2.04 -11.24 15.33
N PRO A 187 -0.96 -11.78 14.75
CA PRO A 187 -0.54 -11.39 13.42
C PRO A 187 -1.60 -11.85 12.42
N LEU A 188 -1.97 -10.95 11.51
CA LEU A 188 -2.86 -11.30 10.42
C LEU A 188 -2.02 -11.80 9.25
N TRP A 189 -2.19 -13.08 8.96
CA TRP A 189 -1.78 -13.68 7.70
C TRP A 189 -3.08 -13.91 6.93
N LEU A 190 -3.46 -12.94 6.10
CA LEU A 190 -4.49 -13.15 5.08
C LEU A 190 -3.92 -14.03 3.98
#